data_AF-A0A3N5M728-F1
#
_entry.id   AF-A0A3N5M728-F1
#
_cell.length_a   1.000
_cell.length_b   1.000
_cell.length_c   1.000
_cell.angle_alpha   90.00
_cell.angle_beta   90.00
_cell.angle_gamma   90.00
#
_symmetry.space_group_name_H-M   'P 1'
#
loop_
_entity.id
_entity.type
_entity.pdbx_description
1 polymer ?
#
loop_
_entity_poly.entity_id
_entity_poly.type
_entity_poly.pdbx_seq_one_letter_code
_entity_poly.pdbx_strand_id
1 'polypeptide(L)'
;TQVRFIRDFYSDRYTHLQADLVVSRHVLEHSPAPHELLGQLRRATGDRLDTVVFFEVPNVLYTLRDLGIWDIIYEHVSYFSPGSLAQAFRGSGFESLRLGEEFGGQYLTIEARPARTEQNEPPAWEGLADMARLVSDFAGSYRQKLAAWGERLERARRLGQKAVVWSAGSKGVSFLNVFKDSGIEWVIDVNPRKHGRFIPGAGQEIRSPAFLQTYRPDLVFVMNPIYAAEIEAMAAGYGLRPEFIQV
;
A
#
# COMPACT_ATOMS: atom_id res chain seq x y z
N THR A 1 -9.19 -26.17 -14.48
CA THR A 1 -8.80 -24.85 -15.01
C THR A 1 -7.40 -24.95 -15.58
N GLN A 2 -7.18 -24.55 -16.83
CA GLN A 2 -5.83 -24.47 -17.39
C GLN A 2 -5.20 -23.15 -16.96
N VAL A 3 -4.09 -23.20 -16.22
CA VAL A 3 -3.36 -22.00 -15.77
C VAL A 3 -2.00 -22.01 -16.45
N ARG A 4 -1.64 -20.90 -17.11
CA ARG A 4 -0.33 -20.70 -17.73
C ARG A 4 0.40 -19.57 -17.02
N PHE A 5 1.57 -19.89 -16.46
CA PHE A 5 2.46 -18.88 -15.87
C PHE A 5 3.47 -18.41 -16.91
N ILE A 6 3.56 -17.11 -17.11
CA ILE A 6 4.55 -16.47 -17.97
C ILE A 6 5.44 -15.62 -17.07
N ARG A 7 6.70 -16.01 -16.88
CA ARG A 7 7.66 -15.28 -16.05
C ARG A 7 8.43 -14.29 -16.92
N ASP A 8 7.80 -13.17 -17.24
CA ASP A 8 8.38 -12.08 -18.03
C ASP A 8 7.70 -10.75 -17.66
N PHE A 9 8.28 -9.64 -18.08
CA PHE A 9 7.62 -8.34 -18.02
C PHE A 9 6.52 -8.24 -19.08
N TYR A 10 5.41 -7.61 -18.71
CA TYR A 10 4.36 -7.29 -19.67
C TYR A 10 4.93 -6.38 -20.76
N SER A 11 4.68 -6.72 -22.02
CA SER A 11 5.17 -5.99 -23.18
C SER A 11 4.40 -6.40 -24.44
N ASP A 12 4.64 -5.69 -25.54
CA ASP A 12 3.98 -5.92 -26.83
C ASP A 12 4.22 -7.34 -27.40
N ARG A 13 5.17 -8.10 -26.86
CA ARG A 13 5.39 -9.54 -27.15
C ARG A 13 4.16 -10.40 -26.88
N TYR A 14 3.26 -9.96 -26.00
CA TYR A 14 2.07 -10.70 -25.58
C TYR A 14 0.78 -10.23 -26.26
N THR A 15 0.86 -9.34 -27.25
CA THR A 15 -0.28 -8.86 -28.07
C THR A 15 -1.08 -9.97 -28.76
N HIS A 16 -0.47 -11.15 -28.98
CA HIS A 16 -1.14 -12.32 -29.53
C HIS A 16 -2.10 -13.01 -28.52
N LEU A 17 -1.99 -12.68 -27.23
CA LEU A 17 -2.87 -13.21 -26.19
C LEU A 17 -4.12 -12.33 -26.07
N GLN A 18 -5.27 -12.94 -26.29
CA GLN A 18 -6.56 -12.30 -26.12
C GLN A 18 -7.08 -12.56 -24.71
N ALA A 19 -7.47 -11.51 -24.00
CA ALA A 19 -8.09 -11.57 -22.69
C ALA A 19 -9.40 -10.77 -22.67
N ASP A 20 -10.44 -11.28 -22.01
CA ASP A 20 -11.69 -10.52 -21.79
C ASP A 20 -11.57 -9.58 -20.57
N LEU A 21 -10.62 -9.90 -19.67
CA LEU A 21 -10.27 -9.12 -18.50
C LEU A 21 -8.75 -9.09 -18.33
N VAL A 22 -8.19 -7.90 -18.14
CA VAL A 22 -6.81 -7.71 -17.69
C VAL A 22 -6.83 -7.15 -16.28
N VAL A 23 -6.10 -7.77 -15.36
CA VAL A 23 -6.01 -7.35 -13.95
C VAL A 23 -4.57 -6.97 -13.63
N SER A 24 -4.39 -5.79 -13.04
CA SER A 24 -3.13 -5.33 -12.48
C SER A 24 -3.36 -4.83 -11.07
N ARG A 25 -2.62 -5.36 -10.10
CA ARG A 25 -2.73 -4.96 -8.68
C ARG A 25 -1.35 -4.68 -8.14
N HIS A 26 -1.16 -3.48 -7.61
CA HIS A 26 0.08 -3.04 -6.99
C HIS A 26 1.30 -3.15 -7.93
N VAL A 27 1.19 -2.54 -9.12
CA VAL A 27 2.24 -2.56 -10.16
C VAL A 27 2.46 -1.18 -10.75
N LEU A 28 1.39 -0.44 -11.05
CA LEU A 28 1.48 0.84 -11.78
C LEU A 28 2.25 1.90 -10.98
N GLU A 29 2.14 1.90 -9.65
CA GLU A 29 2.87 2.79 -8.73
C GLU A 29 4.38 2.57 -8.71
N HIS A 30 4.83 1.39 -9.16
CA HIS A 30 6.23 1.02 -9.25
C HIS A 30 6.84 1.38 -10.62
N SER A 31 6.02 1.82 -11.59
CA SER A 31 6.50 2.23 -12.91
C SER A 31 6.96 3.70 -12.89
N PRO A 32 8.20 4.01 -13.31
CA PRO A 32 8.65 5.38 -13.49
C PRO A 32 7.98 6.06 -14.71
N ALA A 33 7.39 5.27 -15.61
CA ALA A 33 6.69 5.72 -16.81
C ALA A 33 5.31 5.06 -16.90
N PRO A 34 4.35 5.43 -16.02
CA PRO A 34 3.04 4.77 -15.97
C PRO A 34 2.26 4.88 -17.30
N HIS A 35 2.40 6.00 -18.02
CA HIS A 35 1.80 6.18 -19.34
C HIS A 35 2.34 5.21 -20.40
N GLU A 36 3.63 4.83 -20.34
CA GLU A 36 4.19 3.87 -21.29
C GLU A 36 3.62 2.47 -21.07
N LEU A 37 3.49 2.05 -19.80
CA LEU A 37 2.89 0.77 -19.43
C LEU A 37 1.41 0.71 -19.87
N LEU A 38 0.64 1.77 -19.61
CA LEU A 38 -0.74 1.87 -20.05
C LEU A 38 -0.84 1.92 -21.59
N GLY A 39 0.08 2.58 -22.28
CA GLY A 39 0.15 2.60 -23.74
C GLY A 39 0.44 1.22 -24.35
N GLN A 40 1.32 0.44 -23.74
CA GLN A 40 1.56 -0.97 -24.13
C GLN A 40 0.30 -1.81 -23.93
N LEU A 41 -0.39 -1.64 -22.80
CA LEU A 41 -1.67 -2.30 -22.54
C LEU A 41 -2.73 -1.88 -23.58
N ARG A 42 -2.79 -0.60 -23.97
CA ARG A 42 -3.70 -0.12 -25.00
C ARG A 42 -3.42 -0.77 -26.35
N ARG A 43 -2.15 -0.86 -26.75
CA ARG A 43 -1.78 -1.56 -28.00
C ARG A 43 -2.11 -3.04 -27.96
N ALA A 44 -1.87 -3.70 -26.83
CA ALA A 44 -2.20 -5.12 -26.64
C ALA A 44 -3.71 -5.41 -26.67
N THR A 45 -4.55 -4.48 -26.21
CA THR A 45 -6.01 -4.60 -26.30
C THR A 45 -6.56 -4.33 -27.70
N GLY A 46 -5.84 -3.57 -28.54
CA GLY A 46 -6.17 -3.37 -29.96
C GLY A 46 -7.61 -2.88 -30.18
N ASP A 47 -8.31 -3.45 -31.16
CA ASP A 47 -9.70 -3.10 -31.47
C ASP A 47 -10.73 -3.86 -30.60
N ARG A 48 -10.28 -4.56 -29.55
CA ARG A 48 -11.16 -5.30 -28.63
C ARG A 48 -11.70 -4.36 -27.55
N LEU A 49 -12.61 -3.49 -27.98
CA LEU A 49 -13.20 -2.43 -27.16
C LEU A 49 -14.02 -2.92 -25.97
N ASP A 50 -14.41 -4.21 -25.97
CA ASP A 50 -15.15 -4.84 -24.86
C ASP A 50 -14.21 -5.44 -23.79
N THR A 51 -12.89 -5.38 -23.98
CA THR A 51 -11.92 -5.85 -22.98
C THR A 51 -11.94 -4.94 -21.77
N VAL A 52 -12.25 -5.48 -20.59
CA VAL A 52 -12.17 -4.73 -19.33
C VAL A 52 -10.74 -4.79 -18.81
N VAL A 53 -10.23 -3.65 -18.35
CA VAL A 53 -8.98 -3.56 -17.61
C VAL A 53 -9.29 -3.07 -16.20
N PHE A 54 -8.79 -3.80 -15.21
CA PHE A 54 -8.92 -3.47 -13.80
C PHE A 54 -7.55 -3.20 -13.22
N PHE A 55 -7.39 -2.04 -12.59
CA PHE A 55 -6.18 -1.66 -11.87
C PHE A 55 -6.47 -1.31 -10.42
N GLU A 56 -5.58 -1.73 -9.52
CA GLU A 56 -5.57 -1.33 -8.12
C GLU A 56 -4.20 -0.74 -7.75
N VAL A 57 -4.19 0.48 -7.20
CA VAL A 57 -2.98 1.23 -6.82
C VAL A 57 -3.15 1.88 -5.44
N PRO A 58 -2.07 2.22 -4.71
CA PRO A 58 -2.15 3.04 -3.51
C PRO A 58 -2.87 4.37 -3.73
N ASN A 59 -3.73 4.74 -2.79
CA ASN A 59 -4.42 6.03 -2.78
C ASN A 59 -3.56 7.08 -2.05
N VAL A 60 -3.06 8.08 -2.78
CA VAL A 60 -2.26 9.16 -2.18
C VAL A 60 -3.04 9.97 -1.15
N LEU A 61 -4.38 10.03 -1.27
CA LEU A 61 -5.21 10.70 -0.29
C LEU A 61 -5.14 10.02 1.08
N TYR A 62 -4.99 8.68 1.13
CA TYR A 62 -4.78 7.99 2.40
C TYR A 62 -3.48 8.46 3.08
N THR A 63 -2.41 8.68 2.30
CA THR A 63 -1.16 9.23 2.83
C THR A 63 -1.29 10.68 3.28
N LEU A 64 -1.88 11.55 2.45
CA LEU A 64 -1.90 12.99 2.69
C LEU A 64 -2.99 13.45 3.67
N ARG A 65 -4.20 12.89 3.55
CA ARG A 65 -5.38 13.24 4.35
C ARG A 65 -5.40 12.45 5.66
N ASP A 66 -5.25 11.13 5.57
CA ASP A 66 -5.41 10.22 6.72
C ASP A 66 -4.08 9.94 7.43
N LEU A 67 -3.00 10.58 6.96
CA LEU A 67 -1.64 10.47 7.47
C LEU A 67 -1.14 9.01 7.49
N GLY A 68 -1.48 8.22 6.47
CA GLY A 68 -0.88 6.92 6.16
C GLY A 68 0.59 7.05 5.72
N ILE A 69 1.41 7.76 6.50
CA ILE A 69 2.77 8.19 6.17
C ILE A 69 3.76 7.02 6.01
N TRP A 70 3.39 5.84 6.52
CA TRP A 70 4.20 4.62 6.47
C TRP A 70 4.26 3.98 5.07
N ASP A 71 3.40 4.43 4.15
CA ASP A 71 3.34 3.97 2.75
C ASP A 71 4.24 4.77 1.78
N ILE A 72 4.96 5.77 2.29
CA ILE A 72 6.01 6.46 1.53
C ILE A 72 7.27 5.59 1.55
N ILE A 73 7.52 4.86 0.48
CA ILE A 73 8.63 3.91 0.35
C ILE A 73 9.33 4.06 -1.00
N TYR A 74 10.59 3.61 -1.07
CA TYR A 74 11.42 3.73 -2.27
C TYR A 74 10.89 2.95 -3.48
N GLU A 75 10.06 1.92 -3.25
CA GLU A 75 9.44 1.13 -4.31
C GLU A 75 8.30 1.90 -5.00
N HIS A 76 7.62 2.82 -4.29
CA HIS A 76 6.56 3.64 -4.83
C HIS A 76 7.14 4.92 -5.45
N VAL A 77 7.31 4.90 -6.77
CA VAL A 77 7.82 6.04 -7.54
C VAL A 77 6.70 6.95 -8.05
N SER A 78 5.46 6.46 -8.07
CA SER A 78 4.25 7.21 -8.46
C SER A 78 3.19 7.12 -7.36
N TYR A 79 2.53 8.25 -7.05
CA TYR A 79 1.44 8.32 -6.07
C TYR A 79 0.17 8.84 -6.75
N PHE A 80 -0.86 7.99 -6.82
CA PHE A 80 -2.08 8.29 -7.56
C PHE A 80 -3.17 8.86 -6.66
N SER A 81 -3.81 9.92 -7.14
CA SER A 81 -5.11 10.38 -6.67
C SER A 81 -6.20 9.85 -7.60
N PRO A 82 -7.48 9.90 -7.20
CA PRO A 82 -8.58 9.54 -8.10
C PRO A 82 -8.49 10.29 -9.45
N GLY A 83 -8.20 11.60 -9.39
CA GLY A 83 -8.06 12.45 -10.57
C GLY A 83 -6.86 12.09 -11.44
N SER A 84 -5.68 11.89 -10.84
CA SER A 84 -4.48 11.56 -11.63
C SER A 84 -4.54 10.15 -12.23
N LEU A 85 -5.16 9.20 -11.55
CA LEU A 85 -5.39 7.85 -12.08
C LEU A 85 -6.33 7.88 -13.28
N ALA A 86 -7.49 8.55 -13.14
CA ALA A 86 -8.43 8.71 -14.25
C ALA A 86 -7.78 9.40 -15.46
N GLN A 87 -6.99 10.46 -15.20
CA GLN A 87 -6.26 11.19 -16.24
C GLN A 87 -5.21 10.29 -16.93
N ALA A 88 -4.50 9.45 -16.17
CA ALA A 88 -3.50 8.54 -16.72
C ALA A 88 -4.12 7.51 -17.68
N PHE A 89 -5.27 6.93 -17.31
CA PHE A 89 -6.01 6.00 -18.17
C PHE A 89 -6.56 6.68 -19.42
N ARG A 90 -7.20 7.84 -19.25
CA ARG A 90 -7.73 8.64 -20.37
C ARG A 90 -6.65 9.02 -21.36
N GLY A 91 -5.54 9.59 -20.87
CA GLY A 91 -4.39 9.96 -21.69
C GLY A 91 -3.71 8.78 -22.38
N SER A 92 -4.02 7.54 -21.98
CA SER A 92 -3.52 6.31 -22.58
C SER A 92 -4.55 5.61 -23.47
N GLY A 93 -5.66 6.28 -23.82
CA GLY A 93 -6.67 5.76 -24.75
C GLY A 93 -7.70 4.82 -24.12
N PHE A 94 -7.93 4.94 -22.81
CA PHE A 94 -9.00 4.22 -22.11
C PHE A 94 -10.12 5.16 -21.68
N GLU A 95 -11.34 4.65 -21.61
CA GLU A 95 -12.43 5.30 -20.89
C GLU A 95 -12.66 4.59 -19.55
N SER A 96 -12.80 5.38 -18.48
CA SER A 96 -13.11 4.86 -17.14
C SER A 96 -14.59 4.49 -17.06
N LEU A 97 -14.85 3.27 -16.61
CA LEU A 97 -16.20 2.76 -16.32
C LEU A 97 -16.56 2.98 -14.86
N ARG A 98 -15.58 2.73 -13.97
CA ARG A 98 -15.74 2.89 -12.52
C ARG A 98 -14.41 3.24 -11.89
N LEU A 99 -14.45 4.19 -10.97
CA LEU A 99 -13.35 4.54 -10.10
C LEU A 99 -13.85 4.48 -8.65
N GLY A 100 -13.11 3.80 -7.79
CA GLY A 100 -13.52 3.58 -6.40
C GLY A 100 -12.35 3.59 -5.43
N GLU A 101 -12.68 3.66 -4.16
CA GLU A 101 -11.75 3.42 -3.06
C GLU A 101 -12.06 2.06 -2.44
N GLU A 102 -11.03 1.28 -2.16
CA GLU A 102 -11.15 -0.03 -1.53
C GLU A 102 -10.22 -0.14 -0.33
N PHE A 103 -10.40 -1.19 0.46
CA PHE A 103 -9.53 -1.53 1.59
C PHE A 103 -9.39 -0.36 2.58
N GLY A 104 -10.53 0.16 3.03
CA GLY A 104 -10.60 1.27 3.98
C GLY A 104 -10.04 2.59 3.44
N GLY A 105 -10.04 2.78 2.11
CA GLY A 105 -9.53 3.99 1.46
C GLY A 105 -8.06 3.93 1.10
N GLN A 106 -7.34 2.86 1.45
CA GLN A 106 -5.90 2.72 1.20
C GLN A 106 -5.56 2.54 -0.28
N TYR A 107 -6.50 2.01 -1.07
CA TYR A 107 -6.29 1.73 -2.49
C TYR A 107 -7.37 2.37 -3.35
N LEU A 108 -6.96 2.82 -4.53
CA LEU A 108 -7.84 3.18 -5.62
C LEU A 108 -8.03 1.98 -6.53
N THR A 109 -9.24 1.76 -7.00
CA THR A 109 -9.56 0.80 -8.05
C THR A 109 -10.12 1.53 -9.27
N ILE A 110 -9.70 1.12 -10.46
CA ILE A 110 -10.25 1.62 -11.72
C ILE A 110 -10.61 0.45 -12.64
N GLU A 111 -11.86 0.42 -13.06
CA GLU A 111 -12.35 -0.38 -14.17
C GLU A 111 -12.41 0.53 -15.40
N ALA A 112 -11.77 0.12 -16.49
CA ALA A 112 -11.73 0.88 -17.73
C ALA A 112 -11.81 -0.06 -18.93
N ARG A 113 -12.05 0.51 -20.11
CA ARG A 113 -11.98 -0.21 -21.39
C ARG A 113 -11.37 0.67 -22.48
N PRO A 114 -10.87 0.10 -23.57
CA PRO A 114 -10.34 0.89 -24.69
C PRO A 114 -11.36 1.90 -25.22
N ALA A 115 -10.95 3.15 -25.36
CA ALA A 115 -11.78 4.21 -25.93
C ALA A 115 -11.80 4.12 -27.47
N ARG A 116 -12.94 4.50 -28.07
CA ARG A 116 -13.14 4.57 -29.54
C ARG A 116 -12.45 5.78 -30.17
N THR A 117 -12.39 6.88 -29.46
CA THR A 117 -11.82 8.15 -29.93
C THR A 117 -10.87 8.70 -28.89
N GLU A 118 -9.79 9.32 -29.35
CA GLU A 118 -8.90 10.07 -28.48
C GLU A 118 -9.68 11.20 -27.79
N GLN A 119 -9.67 11.21 -26.46
CA GLN A 119 -10.32 12.24 -25.68
C GLN A 119 -9.32 13.38 -25.46
N ASN A 120 -9.36 14.39 -26.32
CA ASN A 120 -8.34 15.46 -26.39
C ASN A 120 -8.44 16.54 -25.31
N GLU A 121 -9.56 16.65 -24.60
CA GLU A 121 -9.71 17.64 -23.54
C GLU A 121 -9.47 17.02 -22.15
N PRO A 122 -8.60 17.62 -21.31
CA PRO A 122 -8.45 17.19 -19.93
C PRO A 122 -9.74 17.55 -19.16
N PRO A 123 -10.42 16.59 -18.51
CA PRO A 123 -11.54 16.93 -17.62
C PRO A 123 -11.03 17.82 -16.49
N ALA A 124 -11.87 18.75 -16.05
CA ALA A 124 -11.60 19.52 -14.85
C ALA A 124 -11.49 18.56 -13.67
N TRP A 125 -10.32 18.48 -13.04
CA TRP A 125 -10.20 17.74 -11.79
C TRP A 125 -10.77 18.58 -10.66
N GLU A 126 -11.98 18.22 -10.22
CA GLU A 126 -12.72 18.94 -9.18
C GLU A 126 -11.98 19.00 -7.82
N GLY A 127 -10.96 18.16 -7.61
CA GLY A 127 -10.20 18.08 -6.35
C GLY A 127 -8.80 18.72 -6.34
N LEU A 128 -8.41 19.46 -7.38
CA LEU A 128 -7.03 19.97 -7.50
C LEU A 128 -6.66 20.96 -6.39
N ALA A 129 -7.57 21.87 -6.04
CA ALA A 129 -7.34 22.85 -4.98
C ALA A 129 -7.17 22.19 -3.60
N ASP A 130 -8.02 21.21 -3.28
CA ASP A 130 -7.93 20.46 -2.04
C ASP A 130 -6.65 19.64 -1.95
N MET A 131 -6.24 19.00 -3.04
CA MET A 131 -4.95 18.31 -3.09
C MET A 131 -3.78 19.26 -2.87
N ALA A 132 -3.78 20.42 -3.54
CA ALA A 132 -2.71 21.40 -3.39
C ALA A 132 -2.57 21.84 -1.93
N ARG A 133 -3.69 22.04 -1.23
CA ARG A 133 -3.72 22.32 0.21
C ARG A 133 -3.16 21.15 1.03
N LEU A 134 -3.66 19.93 0.80
CA LEU A 134 -3.17 18.73 1.50
C LEU A 134 -1.66 18.56 1.36
N VAL A 135 -1.12 18.73 0.15
CA VAL A 135 0.32 18.65 -0.11
C VAL A 135 1.09 19.76 0.62
N SER A 136 0.60 21.00 0.59
CA SER A 136 1.21 22.14 1.29
C SER A 136 1.28 21.90 2.81
N ASP A 137 0.22 21.35 3.40
CA ASP A 137 0.11 21.12 4.84
C ASP A 137 0.88 19.87 5.30
N PHE A 138 1.09 18.91 4.40
CA PHE A 138 1.56 17.55 4.72
C PHE A 138 2.86 17.52 5.51
N ALA A 139 3.85 18.34 5.16
CA ALA A 139 5.13 18.33 5.86
C ALA A 139 5.00 18.70 7.35
N GLY A 140 4.06 19.59 7.68
CA GLY A 140 3.73 19.95 9.06
C GLY A 140 3.07 18.79 9.80
N SER A 141 2.01 18.22 9.20
CA SER A 141 1.27 17.09 9.76
C SER A 141 2.15 15.84 9.94
N TYR A 142 3.06 15.58 8.98
CA TYR A 142 4.04 14.51 9.05
C TYR A 142 4.94 14.66 10.28
N ARG A 143 5.53 15.84 10.50
CA ARG A 143 6.40 16.09 11.67
C ARG A 143 5.63 15.94 12.99
N GLN A 144 4.40 16.44 13.05
CA GLN A 144 3.55 16.30 14.24
C GLN A 144 3.24 14.82 14.53
N LYS A 145 2.90 14.03 13.50
CA LYS A 145 2.66 12.59 13.65
C LYS A 145 3.91 11.86 14.13
N LEU A 146 5.09 12.18 13.59
CA LEU A 146 6.35 11.60 14.06
C LEU A 146 6.66 11.94 15.53
N ALA A 147 6.47 13.21 15.93
CA ALA A 147 6.69 13.63 17.31
C ALA A 147 5.76 12.87 18.28
N ALA A 148 4.47 12.76 17.94
CA ALA A 148 3.49 12.04 18.75
C ALA A 148 3.84 10.55 18.92
N TRP A 149 4.30 9.88 17.84
CA TRP A 149 4.76 8.49 17.92
C TRP A 149 6.05 8.35 18.72
N GLY A 150 7.01 9.26 18.53
CA GLY A 150 8.24 9.29 19.31
C GLY A 150 7.96 9.41 20.81
N GLU A 151 7.09 10.33 21.21
CA GLU A 151 6.68 10.48 22.61
C GLU A 151 5.99 9.24 23.18
N ARG A 152 5.15 8.57 22.36
CA ARG A 152 4.47 7.34 22.78
C ARG A 152 5.45 6.20 23.01
N LEU A 153 6.40 6.00 22.10
CA LEU A 153 7.44 4.97 22.23
C LEU A 153 8.35 5.26 23.44
N GLU A 154 8.77 6.51 23.61
CA GLU A 154 9.57 6.92 24.76
C GLU A 154 8.83 6.72 26.09
N ARG A 155 7.52 6.94 26.12
CA ARG A 155 6.69 6.65 27.29
C ARG A 155 6.68 5.15 27.60
N ALA A 156 6.43 4.30 26.61
CA ALA A 156 6.44 2.85 26.79
C ALA A 156 7.79 2.37 27.33
N ARG A 157 8.89 2.89 26.77
CA ARG A 157 10.26 2.59 27.21
C ARG A 157 10.51 3.01 28.67
N ARG A 158 10.12 4.22 29.06
CA ARG A 158 10.25 4.69 30.46
C ARG A 158 9.43 3.88 31.45
N LEU A 159 8.30 3.35 31.03
CA LEU A 159 7.45 2.46 31.83
C LEU A 159 7.95 1.01 31.84
N GLY A 160 9.01 0.68 31.09
CA GLY A 160 9.53 -0.67 30.98
C GLY A 160 8.59 -1.65 30.26
N GLN A 161 7.66 -1.14 29.46
CA GLN A 161 6.68 -1.96 28.74
C GLN A 161 7.36 -2.72 27.60
N LYS A 162 7.15 -4.03 27.55
CA LYS A 162 7.58 -4.87 26.43
C LYS A 162 6.68 -4.63 25.24
N ALA A 163 7.26 -4.35 24.09
CA ALA A 163 6.51 -4.03 22.88
C ALA A 163 7.00 -4.82 21.68
N VAL A 164 6.07 -5.09 20.75
CA VAL A 164 6.37 -5.65 19.43
C VAL A 164 5.67 -4.84 18.35
N VAL A 165 6.25 -4.83 17.15
CA VAL A 165 5.55 -4.39 15.93
C VAL A 165 4.95 -5.61 15.23
N TRP A 166 3.69 -5.53 14.82
CA TRP A 166 3.04 -6.57 14.03
C TRP A 166 2.94 -6.13 12.57
N SER A 167 3.61 -6.90 11.70
CA SER A 167 3.87 -6.74 10.26
C SER A 167 5.33 -6.41 9.96
N ALA A 168 6.01 -7.32 9.26
CA ALA A 168 7.30 -7.07 8.63
C ALA A 168 7.12 -6.66 7.15
N GLY A 169 5.99 -6.02 6.82
CA GLY A 169 5.75 -5.37 5.52
C GLY A 169 6.31 -3.95 5.46
N SER A 170 6.13 -3.28 4.32
CA SER A 170 6.64 -1.91 4.06
C SER A 170 6.35 -0.94 5.21
N LYS A 171 5.11 -0.88 5.68
CA LYS A 171 4.71 0.01 6.80
C LYS A 171 5.54 -0.22 8.06
N GLY A 172 5.72 -1.48 8.49
CA GLY A 172 6.50 -1.83 9.67
C GLY A 172 8.00 -1.55 9.48
N VAL A 173 8.53 -1.79 8.27
CA VAL A 173 9.89 -1.42 7.90
C VAL A 173 10.09 0.10 7.99
N SER A 174 9.19 0.90 7.43
CA SER A 174 9.23 2.36 7.49
C SER A 174 9.20 2.86 8.93
N PHE A 175 8.24 2.37 9.74
CA PHE A 175 8.09 2.76 11.14
C PHE A 175 9.36 2.50 11.96
N LEU A 176 9.92 1.29 11.87
CA LEU A 176 11.11 0.90 12.62
C LEU A 176 12.38 1.60 12.13
N ASN A 177 12.45 1.99 10.84
CA ASN A 177 13.58 2.79 10.35
C ASN A 177 13.51 4.25 10.80
N VAL A 178 12.31 4.79 11.05
CA VAL A 178 12.15 6.11 11.66
C VAL A 178 12.47 6.07 13.17
N PHE A 179 12.06 5.00 13.85
CA PHE A 179 12.25 4.84 15.30
C PHE A 179 13.19 3.67 15.65
N LYS A 180 14.41 3.69 15.11
CA LYS A 180 15.40 2.60 15.32
C LYS A 180 15.73 2.36 16.79
N ASP A 181 15.78 3.44 17.57
CA ASP A 181 16.10 3.41 19.00
C ASP A 181 14.85 3.25 19.89
N SER A 182 13.72 2.81 19.33
CA SER A 182 12.45 2.61 20.05
C SER A 182 12.53 1.60 21.20
N GLY A 183 13.57 0.77 21.25
CA GLY A 183 13.70 -0.34 22.19
C GLY A 183 12.84 -1.55 21.83
N ILE A 184 12.17 -1.54 20.68
CA ILE A 184 11.44 -2.69 20.15
C ILE A 184 12.44 -3.67 19.53
N GLU A 185 12.50 -4.88 20.10
CA GLU A 185 13.46 -5.92 19.69
C GLU A 185 12.90 -6.87 18.62
N TRP A 186 11.57 -7.06 18.61
CA TRP A 186 10.93 -8.14 17.85
C TRP A 186 9.81 -7.62 16.95
N VAL A 187 9.74 -8.18 15.75
CA VAL A 187 8.61 -8.01 14.82
C VAL A 187 7.86 -9.32 14.68
N ILE A 188 6.54 -9.27 14.67
CA ILE A 188 5.68 -10.43 14.43
C ILE A 188 5.16 -10.36 13.00
N ASP A 189 5.28 -11.45 12.25
CA ASP A 189 4.68 -11.56 10.91
C ASP A 189 4.11 -12.98 10.74
N VAL A 190 2.95 -13.09 10.10
CA VAL A 190 2.30 -14.39 9.85
C VAL A 190 2.99 -15.20 8.76
N ASN A 191 3.77 -14.55 7.88
CA ASN A 191 4.43 -15.21 6.76
C ASN A 191 5.67 -16.00 7.21
N PRO A 192 5.66 -17.35 7.13
CA PRO A 192 6.76 -18.18 7.61
C PRO A 192 8.07 -17.96 6.86
N ARG A 193 8.03 -17.43 5.63
CA ARG A 193 9.25 -17.15 4.84
C ARG A 193 10.09 -16.04 5.46
N LYS A 194 9.50 -15.21 6.31
CA LYS A 194 10.17 -14.08 6.98
C LYS A 194 10.74 -14.43 8.35
N HIS A 195 10.31 -15.53 8.98
CA HIS A 195 10.74 -15.89 10.33
C HIS A 195 12.25 -16.15 10.39
N GLY A 196 12.91 -15.66 11.44
CA GLY A 196 14.36 -15.71 11.62
C GLY A 196 15.16 -14.77 10.70
N ARG A 197 14.47 -13.97 9.87
CA ARG A 197 15.08 -12.85 9.13
C ARG A 197 14.95 -11.56 9.94
N PHE A 198 15.53 -10.49 9.41
CA PHE A 198 15.59 -9.20 10.10
C PHE A 198 14.98 -8.09 9.24
N ILE A 199 14.46 -7.06 9.91
CA ILE A 199 13.98 -5.85 9.25
C ILE A 199 15.15 -5.14 8.56
N PRO A 200 15.05 -4.83 7.26
CA PRO A 200 16.12 -4.12 6.56
C PRO A 200 16.28 -2.71 7.15
N GLY A 201 17.53 -2.33 7.41
CA GLY A 201 17.91 -1.01 7.93
C GLY A 201 17.76 -0.80 9.44
N ALA A 202 16.76 -1.43 10.08
CA ALA A 202 16.49 -1.30 11.52
C ALA A 202 16.91 -2.53 12.35
N GLY A 203 16.98 -3.72 11.73
CA GLY A 203 17.68 -4.88 12.30
C GLY A 203 16.90 -5.73 13.31
N GLN A 204 15.63 -5.44 13.59
CA GLN A 204 14.80 -6.26 14.47
C GLN A 204 14.54 -7.64 13.86
N GLU A 205 14.58 -8.70 14.67
CA GLU A 205 14.30 -10.05 14.18
C GLU A 205 12.78 -10.27 14.01
N ILE A 206 12.42 -10.97 12.94
CA ILE A 206 11.05 -11.31 12.61
C ILE A 206 10.73 -12.70 13.16
N ARG A 207 9.70 -12.78 14.00
CA ARG A 207 9.25 -13.99 14.68
C ARG A 207 7.83 -14.37 14.27
N SER A 208 7.49 -15.63 14.49
CA SER A 208 6.13 -16.12 14.30
C SER A 208 5.18 -15.61 15.39
N PRO A 209 3.86 -15.58 15.16
CA PRO A 209 2.89 -15.21 16.19
C PRO A 209 2.98 -16.06 17.47
N ALA A 210 3.34 -17.35 17.36
CA ALA A 210 3.49 -18.24 18.52
C ALA A 210 4.59 -17.79 19.50
N PHE A 211 5.60 -17.04 19.03
CA PHE A 211 6.64 -16.48 19.90
C PHE A 211 6.08 -15.61 21.02
N LEU A 212 4.91 -14.98 20.79
CA LEU A 212 4.26 -14.12 21.77
C LEU A 212 3.90 -14.84 23.06
N GLN A 213 3.65 -16.16 23.04
CA GLN A 213 3.40 -16.94 24.26
C GLN A 213 4.58 -16.92 25.22
N THR A 214 5.79 -16.83 24.67
CA THR A 214 7.04 -16.76 25.41
C THR A 214 7.39 -15.32 25.77
N TYR A 215 7.34 -14.40 24.80
CA TYR A 215 7.74 -13.00 25.02
C TYR A 215 6.76 -12.23 25.92
N ARG A 216 5.45 -12.49 25.75
CA ARG A 216 4.33 -11.84 26.46
C ARG A 216 4.47 -10.31 26.48
N PRO A 217 4.32 -9.63 25.33
CA PRO A 217 4.41 -8.18 25.31
C PRO A 217 3.26 -7.53 26.06
N ASP A 218 3.50 -6.32 26.56
CA ASP A 218 2.46 -5.43 27.08
C ASP A 218 1.77 -4.69 25.93
N LEU A 219 2.51 -4.37 24.87
CA LEU A 219 2.03 -3.58 23.72
C LEU A 219 2.25 -4.31 22.39
N VAL A 220 1.24 -4.25 21.51
CA VAL A 220 1.35 -4.70 20.12
C VAL A 220 0.99 -3.53 19.19
N PHE A 221 1.99 -3.02 18.47
CA PHE A 221 1.80 -2.00 17.44
C PHE A 221 1.33 -2.64 16.14
N VAL A 222 0.05 -2.45 15.80
CA VAL A 222 -0.60 -3.00 14.61
C VAL A 222 -0.43 -2.02 13.45
N MET A 223 0.44 -2.38 12.50
CA MET A 223 0.82 -1.49 11.39
C MET A 223 -0.26 -1.30 10.33
N ASN A 224 -1.34 -2.09 10.36
CA ASN A 224 -2.47 -1.91 9.46
C ASN A 224 -3.78 -2.18 10.22
N PRO A 225 -4.55 -1.11 10.54
CA PRO A 225 -5.79 -1.19 11.30
C PRO A 225 -6.82 -2.19 10.78
N ILE A 226 -6.85 -2.44 9.47
CA ILE A 226 -7.81 -3.36 8.85
C ILE A 226 -7.67 -4.78 9.40
N TYR A 227 -6.45 -5.18 9.78
CA TYR A 227 -6.18 -6.50 10.34
C TYR A 227 -6.26 -6.53 11.88
N ALA A 228 -6.64 -5.43 12.55
CA ALA A 228 -6.63 -5.36 14.01
C ALA A 228 -7.47 -6.48 14.65
N ALA A 229 -8.70 -6.68 14.19
CA ALA A 229 -9.58 -7.74 14.70
C ALA A 229 -8.99 -9.15 14.51
N GLU A 230 -8.36 -9.42 13.36
CA GLU A 230 -7.71 -10.71 13.07
C GLU A 230 -6.49 -10.93 14.00
N ILE A 231 -5.68 -9.89 14.17
CA ILE A 231 -4.48 -9.92 15.01
C ILE A 231 -4.85 -10.09 16.49
N GLU A 232 -5.86 -9.37 16.96
CA GLU A 232 -6.41 -9.49 18.30
C GLU A 232 -6.95 -10.89 18.57
N ALA A 233 -7.74 -11.45 17.64
CA ALA A 233 -8.25 -12.81 17.75
C ALA A 233 -7.13 -13.85 17.77
N MET A 234 -6.08 -13.67 16.96
CA MET A 234 -4.93 -14.56 16.91
C MET A 234 -4.14 -14.54 18.22
N ALA A 235 -3.79 -13.35 18.73
CA ALA A 235 -3.15 -13.20 20.03
C ALA A 235 -4.03 -13.77 21.16
N ALA A 236 -5.35 -13.60 21.05
CA ALA A 236 -6.29 -14.14 22.01
C ALA A 236 -6.29 -15.68 22.05
N GLY A 237 -6.15 -16.32 20.89
CA GLY A 237 -5.97 -17.78 20.75
C GLY A 237 -4.70 -18.31 21.41
N TYR A 238 -3.69 -17.46 21.57
CA TYR A 238 -2.47 -17.77 22.34
C TYR A 238 -2.60 -17.49 23.85
N GLY A 239 -3.78 -17.07 24.32
CA GLY A 239 -4.02 -16.72 25.72
C GLY A 239 -3.46 -15.35 26.12
N LEU A 240 -3.22 -14.46 25.15
CA LEU A 240 -2.64 -13.14 25.38
C LEU A 240 -3.70 -12.05 25.24
N ARG A 241 -3.54 -10.96 25.99
CA ARG A 241 -4.37 -9.74 25.94
C ARG A 241 -3.50 -8.49 26.14
N PRO A 242 -2.51 -8.23 25.25
CA PRO A 242 -1.76 -6.99 25.30
C PRO A 242 -2.65 -5.81 24.92
N GLU A 243 -2.18 -4.58 25.15
CA GLU A 243 -2.78 -3.40 24.54
C GLU A 243 -2.42 -3.37 23.05
N PHE A 244 -3.43 -3.37 22.18
CA PHE A 244 -3.25 -3.23 20.74
C PHE A 244 -3.31 -1.75 20.36
N ILE A 245 -2.28 -1.29 19.66
CA ILE A 245 -2.11 0.10 19.27
C ILE A 245 -2.10 0.15 17.75
N GLN A 246 -3.14 0.72 17.15
CA GLN A 246 -3.23 0.90 15.70
C GLN A 246 -2.34 2.07 15.27
N VAL A 247 -1.51 1.86 14.24
CA VAL A 247 -0.43 2.77 13.80
C VAL A 247 -0.75 3.49 12.48
#